data_AF-A0A2G5LNE0-F1
#
_entry.id   AF-A0A2G5LNE0-F1
#
_cell.length_a   1.000
_cell.length_b   1.000
_cell.length_c   1.000
_cell.angle_alpha   90.00
_cell.angle_beta   90.00
_cell.angle_gamma   90.00
#
_symmetry.space_group_name_H-M   'P 1'
#
loop_
_entity.id
_entity.type
_entity.pdbx_description
1 polymer ?
#
loop_
_entity_poly.entity_id
_entity_poly.type
_entity_poly.pdbx_seq_one_letter_code
_entity_poly.pdbx_strand_id
1 'polypeptide(L)'
;MNSPSSKDASGQLAQGFKPRHVTMLSIAGIIGAGLFVGSGHAIAAAGPAVMLAYLFSGLLVVLVMRMLGEMAVANPDTGSFSTYADQAIGRWAGFTIGWLYWWFWVLVIPIEALAAGHILNQWFPQIDAWLFALLSIFLLVVTNLFSVSKYGEFEFWFAMAKVVAIIGFIGLGGAVLMGWIPEREASGLSRLMDEHGGFAPNGLSAVVGAFITIMFSFIGTEAVTIAAAESSNPAQNIARATRSVMWRIGVFYVLSIFVVISVVPWNDPLLASVGSYQRALELMNIPHAKLLVDVVVLIAVASCMNSSIYIASRMLYSLGKRGDAPALMKKTSAQSVPRAAVIASTILGAGVTLLSYFMPAGLFQFLLASSGAIALLVYLVIAVSQLRMRRVLQQRNILLTFKMWLFPWLTWAVIVFICCALAVMLLTPEHRFEVSSTIGLALLISLLGVITAREPHPVQTPIPAVSRP
;
A
#
# COMPACT_ATOMS: atom_id res chain seq x y z
N MET A 1 8.93 -40.99 14.78
CA MET A 1 7.85 -40.64 15.73
C MET A 1 8.17 -39.27 16.28
N ASN A 2 7.60 -38.21 15.70
CA ASN A 2 7.85 -36.83 16.12
C ASN A 2 6.91 -36.48 17.26
N SER A 3 7.50 -36.25 18.43
CA SER A 3 6.84 -35.66 19.59
C SER A 3 6.27 -34.28 19.22
N PRO A 4 5.06 -33.92 19.69
CA PRO A 4 4.50 -32.60 19.47
C PRO A 4 5.32 -31.60 20.30
N SER A 5 5.97 -30.64 19.62
CA SER A 5 6.63 -29.52 20.27
C SER A 5 5.64 -28.78 21.17
N SER A 6 6.05 -28.57 22.41
CA SER A 6 5.40 -27.75 23.42
C SER A 6 4.73 -26.50 22.82
N LYS A 7 3.44 -26.31 23.13
CA LYS A 7 2.76 -25.04 22.97
C LYS A 7 3.54 -23.99 23.76
N ASP A 8 4.29 -23.14 23.08
CA ASP A 8 4.90 -21.96 23.70
C ASP A 8 3.78 -21.05 24.21
N ALA A 9 3.65 -21.00 25.54
CA ALA A 9 2.76 -20.11 26.28
C ALA A 9 3.33 -18.68 26.36
N SER A 10 3.90 -18.18 25.26
CA SER A 10 4.30 -16.77 25.14
C SER A 10 3.46 -16.13 24.04
N GLY A 11 2.77 -15.03 24.33
CA GLY A 11 1.80 -14.35 23.45
C GLY A 11 2.42 -13.72 22.19
N GLN A 12 3.10 -14.52 21.38
CA GLN A 12 3.76 -14.16 20.13
C GLN A 12 2.84 -14.47 18.94
N LEU A 13 3.13 -13.86 17.79
CA LEU A 13 2.41 -14.09 16.54
C LEU A 13 2.88 -15.41 15.89
N ALA A 14 1.99 -16.11 15.19
CA ALA A 14 2.35 -17.36 14.53
C ALA A 14 3.31 -17.13 13.36
N GLN A 15 4.33 -17.96 13.24
CA GLN A 15 5.12 -18.07 12.01
C GLN A 15 4.36 -18.94 10.98
N GLY A 16 3.39 -18.34 10.30
CA GLY A 16 2.43 -19.06 9.45
C GLY A 16 2.73 -19.01 7.94
N PHE A 17 3.56 -18.06 7.49
CA PHE A 17 3.73 -17.79 6.06
C PHE A 17 4.85 -18.62 5.43
N LYS A 18 4.51 -19.28 4.31
CA LYS A 18 5.50 -19.87 3.40
C LYS A 18 6.16 -18.75 2.57
N PRO A 19 7.37 -18.95 2.03
CA PRO A 19 8.03 -17.97 1.16
C PRO A 19 7.16 -17.51 -0.03
N ARG A 20 6.33 -18.41 -0.59
CA ARG A 20 5.36 -18.09 -1.65
C ARG A 20 4.28 -17.11 -1.19
N HIS A 21 3.84 -17.21 0.06
CA HIS A 21 2.82 -16.33 0.62
C HIS A 21 3.37 -14.93 0.81
N VAL A 22 4.59 -14.80 1.35
CA VAL A 22 5.29 -13.51 1.48
C VAL A 22 5.48 -12.85 0.11
N THR A 23 5.85 -13.65 -0.89
CA THR A 23 6.07 -13.18 -2.26
C THR A 23 4.77 -12.72 -2.92
N MET A 24 3.65 -13.39 -2.68
CA MET A 24 2.34 -12.96 -3.20
C MET A 24 1.74 -11.81 -2.41
N LEU A 25 1.98 -11.74 -1.10
CA LEU A 25 1.50 -10.62 -0.28
C LEU A 25 2.12 -9.29 -0.70
N SER A 26 3.39 -9.31 -1.11
CA SER A 26 4.03 -8.13 -1.74
C SER A 26 3.45 -7.73 -3.09
N ILE A 27 2.62 -8.56 -3.72
CA ILE A 27 1.87 -8.21 -4.93
C ILE A 27 0.49 -7.69 -4.52
N ALA A 28 -0.15 -8.40 -3.59
CA ALA A 28 -1.49 -8.13 -3.13
C ALA A 28 -1.69 -6.71 -2.60
N GLY A 29 -0.80 -6.24 -1.72
CA GLY A 29 -0.95 -4.97 -1.02
C GLY A 29 -0.75 -3.73 -1.87
N ILE A 30 -0.19 -3.86 -3.08
CA ILE A 30 0.07 -2.73 -3.98
C ILE A 30 -1.09 -2.59 -4.98
N ILE A 31 -1.55 -3.72 -5.52
CA ILE A 31 -2.54 -3.76 -6.60
C ILE A 31 -3.96 -3.78 -6.02
N GLY A 32 -4.58 -2.60 -5.90
CA GLY A 32 -5.97 -2.39 -5.48
C GLY A 32 -6.81 -1.63 -6.52
N ALA A 33 -7.92 -1.02 -6.07
CA ALA A 33 -8.80 -0.21 -6.93
C ALA A 33 -8.06 0.94 -7.65
N GLY A 34 -7.01 1.48 -7.00
CA GLY A 34 -6.23 2.61 -7.51
C GLY A 34 -5.61 2.37 -8.89
N LEU A 35 -5.16 1.15 -9.19
CA LEU A 35 -4.57 0.86 -10.50
C LEU A 35 -5.64 0.80 -11.60
N PHE A 36 -6.80 0.19 -11.35
CA PHE A 36 -7.82 -0.04 -12.38
C PHE A 36 -8.75 1.17 -12.60
N VAL A 37 -9.14 1.83 -11.51
CA VAL A 37 -10.10 2.94 -11.51
C VAL A 37 -9.38 4.28 -11.31
N GLY A 38 -8.50 4.36 -10.32
CA GLY A 38 -7.79 5.60 -9.96
C GLY A 38 -6.85 6.11 -11.07
N SER A 39 -6.23 5.19 -11.82
CA SER A 39 -5.34 5.57 -12.92
C SER A 39 -6.05 6.32 -14.04
N GLY A 40 -7.35 6.09 -14.28
CA GLY A 40 -8.12 6.86 -15.26
C GLY A 40 -8.17 8.35 -14.94
N HIS A 41 -8.33 8.68 -13.65
CA HIS A 41 -8.27 10.07 -13.18
C HIS A 41 -6.87 10.66 -13.32
N ALA A 42 -5.83 9.90 -12.97
CA ALA A 42 -4.45 10.36 -13.10
C ALA A 42 -4.05 10.62 -14.57
N ILE A 43 -4.48 9.76 -15.49
CA ILE A 43 -4.25 9.92 -16.93
C ILE A 43 -5.03 11.12 -17.47
N ALA A 44 -6.31 11.26 -17.10
CA ALA A 44 -7.11 12.41 -17.52
C ALA A 44 -6.54 13.74 -17.03
N ALA A 45 -5.97 13.76 -15.82
CA ALA A 45 -5.37 14.94 -15.22
C ALA A 45 -4.00 15.30 -15.83
N ALA A 46 -3.08 14.34 -15.95
CA ALA A 46 -1.70 14.63 -16.37
C ALA A 46 -1.42 14.39 -17.86
N GLY A 47 -2.35 13.77 -18.59
CA GLY A 47 -2.13 13.35 -19.97
C GLY A 47 -1.04 12.27 -20.06
N PRO A 48 -0.37 12.13 -21.22
CA PRO A 48 0.73 11.18 -21.42
C PRO A 48 1.89 11.34 -20.42
N ALA A 49 2.10 12.56 -19.90
CA ALA A 49 3.09 12.87 -18.87
C ALA A 49 2.82 12.17 -17.52
N VAL A 50 1.66 11.55 -17.34
CA VAL A 50 1.38 10.63 -16.21
C VAL A 50 2.44 9.52 -16.09
N MET A 51 3.11 9.16 -17.18
CA MET A 51 4.25 8.24 -17.16
C MET A 51 5.39 8.72 -16.26
N LEU A 52 5.67 10.02 -16.25
CA LEU A 52 6.66 10.60 -15.34
C LEU A 52 6.19 10.45 -13.89
N ALA A 53 4.91 10.70 -13.62
CA ALA A 53 4.34 10.55 -12.29
C ALA A 53 4.47 9.10 -11.78
N TYR A 54 4.13 8.09 -12.60
CA TYR A 54 4.33 6.68 -12.25
C TYR A 54 5.81 6.30 -12.11
N LEU A 55 6.69 6.83 -12.96
CA LEU A 55 8.12 6.53 -12.90
C LEU A 55 8.77 7.10 -11.63
N PHE A 56 8.52 8.37 -11.30
CA PHE A 56 9.03 9.01 -10.10
C PHE A 56 8.42 8.40 -8.84
N SER A 57 7.12 8.09 -8.86
CA SER A 57 6.44 7.37 -7.79
C SER A 57 7.06 6.00 -7.55
N GLY A 58 7.23 5.23 -8.62
CA GLY A 58 7.81 3.91 -8.57
C GLY A 58 9.26 3.93 -8.08
N LEU A 59 10.07 4.87 -8.57
CA LEU A 59 11.44 5.06 -8.14
C LEU A 59 11.51 5.40 -6.64
N LEU A 60 10.68 6.35 -6.18
CA LEU A 60 10.61 6.71 -4.76
C LEU A 60 10.31 5.49 -3.90
N VAL A 61 9.29 4.71 -4.27
CA VAL A 61 8.88 3.49 -3.56
C VAL A 61 9.99 2.45 -3.56
N VAL A 62 10.68 2.23 -4.68
CA VAL A 62 11.83 1.31 -4.75
C VAL A 62 12.94 1.72 -3.78
N LEU A 63 13.27 3.02 -3.74
CA LEU A 63 14.30 3.55 -2.85
C LEU A 63 13.88 3.43 -1.38
N VAL A 64 12.64 3.77 -1.04
CA VAL A 64 12.07 3.62 0.31
C VAL A 64 12.04 2.15 0.73
N MET A 65 11.61 1.25 -0.15
CA MET A 65 11.61 -0.19 0.12
C MET A 65 13.02 -0.76 0.28
N ARG A 66 14.01 -0.20 -0.43
CA ARG A 66 15.42 -0.55 -0.24
C ARG A 66 15.93 -0.09 1.13
N MET A 67 15.57 1.13 1.55
CA MET A 67 15.89 1.65 2.88
C MET A 67 15.26 0.80 3.99
N LEU A 68 13.97 0.50 3.84
CA LEU A 68 13.24 -0.36 4.77
C LEU A 68 13.82 -1.77 4.80
N GLY A 69 14.16 -2.34 3.65
CA GLY A 69 14.78 -3.66 3.54
C GLY A 69 16.12 -3.74 4.27
N GLU A 70 16.96 -2.70 4.20
CA GLU A 70 18.21 -2.66 4.98
C GLU A 70 17.95 -2.73 6.49
N MET A 71 17.00 -1.92 6.96
CA MET A 71 16.61 -1.87 8.36
C MET A 71 16.02 -3.20 8.84
N ALA A 72 15.10 -3.76 8.04
CA ALA A 72 14.36 -4.95 8.40
C ALA A 72 15.17 -6.25 8.26
N VAL A 73 16.17 -6.29 7.37
CA VAL A 73 17.13 -7.41 7.31
C VAL A 73 18.05 -7.40 8.54
N ALA A 74 18.45 -6.21 9.02
CA ALA A 74 19.31 -6.08 10.19
C ALA A 74 18.56 -6.36 11.51
N ASN A 75 17.29 -5.97 11.60
CA ASN A 75 16.44 -6.19 12.77
C ASN A 75 15.00 -6.56 12.35
N PRO A 76 14.70 -7.83 12.00
CA PRO A 76 13.35 -8.22 11.59
C PRO A 76 12.35 -8.06 12.74
N ASP A 77 11.36 -7.18 12.57
CA ASP A 77 10.32 -6.91 13.57
C ASP A 77 8.97 -6.64 12.88
N THR A 78 7.87 -7.13 13.46
CA THR A 78 6.52 -7.00 12.88
C THR A 78 5.94 -5.59 13.03
N GLY A 79 6.45 -4.77 13.95
CA GLY A 79 6.21 -3.33 13.96
C GLY A 79 6.93 -2.57 12.84
N SER A 80 7.84 -3.24 12.12
CA SER A 80 8.55 -2.73 10.95
C SER A 80 9.08 -1.30 11.17
N PHE A 81 8.82 -0.39 10.24
CA PHE A 81 9.30 0.98 10.28
C PHE A 81 8.83 1.79 11.49
N SER A 82 7.72 1.44 12.14
CA SER A 82 7.32 2.09 13.40
C SER A 82 8.32 1.75 14.50
N THR A 83 8.72 0.47 14.62
CA THR A 83 9.78 0.04 15.53
C THR A 83 11.14 0.63 15.15
N TYR A 84 11.46 0.74 13.85
CA TYR A 84 12.73 1.36 13.43
C TYR A 84 12.78 2.86 13.72
N ALA A 85 11.65 3.56 13.59
CA ALA A 85 11.53 4.96 13.97
C ALA A 85 11.69 5.17 15.47
N ASP A 86 11.10 4.29 16.29
CA ASP A 86 11.31 4.28 17.74
C ASP A 86 12.81 4.17 18.08
N GLN A 87 13.48 3.17 17.51
CA GLN A 87 14.90 2.89 17.79
C GLN A 87 15.86 3.96 17.24
N ALA A 88 15.55 4.56 16.10
CA ALA A 88 16.45 5.47 15.39
C ALA A 88 16.22 6.96 15.70
N ILE A 89 14.98 7.35 16.00
CA ILE A 89 14.58 8.75 16.22
C ILE A 89 14.14 8.94 17.67
N GLY A 90 13.34 8.01 18.20
CA GLY A 90 12.83 8.00 19.57
C GLY A 90 11.37 7.57 19.64
N ARG A 91 10.91 7.22 20.85
CA ARG A 91 9.57 6.68 21.11
C ARG A 91 8.42 7.50 20.51
N TRP A 92 8.50 8.82 20.56
CA TRP A 92 7.49 9.71 19.97
C TRP A 92 7.32 9.47 18.46
N ALA A 93 8.40 9.22 17.73
CA ALA A 93 8.37 9.00 16.28
C ALA A 93 7.77 7.63 15.95
N GLY A 94 8.16 6.60 16.71
CA GLY A 94 7.59 5.26 16.61
C GLY A 94 6.08 5.23 16.90
N PHE A 95 5.66 5.91 17.97
CA PHE A 95 4.24 6.11 18.32
C PHE A 95 3.49 6.81 17.18
N THR A 96 4.00 7.96 16.72
CA THR A 96 3.32 8.80 15.72
C THR A 96 3.11 8.06 14.42
N ILE A 97 4.18 7.47 13.87
CA ILE A 97 4.08 6.76 12.60
C ILE A 97 3.31 5.47 12.73
N GLY A 98 3.36 4.78 13.87
CA GLY A 98 2.54 3.59 14.10
C GLY A 98 1.04 3.91 14.04
N TRP A 99 0.60 4.98 14.73
CA TRP A 99 -0.80 5.39 14.73
C TRP A 99 -1.25 5.99 13.39
N LEU A 100 -0.41 6.81 12.73
CA LEU A 100 -0.73 7.33 11.39
C LEU A 100 -0.86 6.20 10.36
N TYR A 101 0.02 5.21 10.41
CA TYR A 101 -0.04 4.07 9.52
C TYR A 101 -1.23 3.16 9.82
N TRP A 102 -1.53 2.91 11.08
CA TRP A 102 -2.74 2.19 11.47
C TRP A 102 -3.99 2.92 10.96
N TRP A 103 -4.07 4.24 11.17
CA TRP A 103 -5.17 5.07 10.69
C TRP A 103 -5.31 5.01 9.17
N PHE A 104 -4.19 5.12 8.44
CA PHE A 104 -4.17 4.96 6.98
C PHE A 104 -4.86 3.66 6.55
N TRP A 105 -4.49 2.51 7.13
CA TRP A 105 -5.08 1.22 6.75
C TRP A 105 -6.54 1.07 7.18
N VAL A 106 -6.95 1.70 8.27
CA VAL A 106 -8.36 1.79 8.64
C VAL A 106 -9.16 2.59 7.60
N LEU A 107 -8.56 3.62 6.99
CA LEU A 107 -9.19 4.42 5.93
C LEU A 107 -9.22 3.71 4.56
N VAL A 108 -8.33 2.75 4.30
CA VAL A 108 -8.38 1.96 3.07
C VAL A 108 -9.58 0.99 3.07
N ILE A 109 -9.97 0.46 4.23
CA ILE A 109 -11.13 -0.46 4.36
C ILE A 109 -12.41 0.12 3.71
N PRO A 110 -12.91 1.32 4.07
CA PRO A 110 -14.10 1.88 3.45
C PRO A 110 -13.94 2.16 1.95
N ILE A 111 -12.75 2.55 1.50
CA ILE A 111 -12.48 2.83 0.08
C ILE A 111 -12.70 1.56 -0.75
N GLU A 112 -12.07 0.46 -0.33
CA GLU A 112 -12.16 -0.83 -1.03
C GLU A 112 -13.54 -1.48 -0.84
N ALA A 113 -14.16 -1.34 0.34
CA ALA A 113 -15.49 -1.88 0.61
C ALA A 113 -16.57 -1.22 -0.23
N LEU A 114 -16.53 0.11 -0.39
CA LEU A 114 -17.48 0.85 -1.22
C LEU A 114 -17.27 0.54 -2.70
N ALA A 115 -16.02 0.41 -3.16
CA ALA A 115 -15.74 -0.02 -4.53
C ALA A 115 -16.34 -1.41 -4.83
N ALA A 116 -16.14 -2.38 -3.94
CA ALA A 116 -16.79 -3.70 -4.02
C ALA A 116 -18.31 -3.58 -4.00
N GLY A 117 -18.84 -2.75 -3.09
CA GLY A 117 -20.27 -2.53 -2.91
C GLY A 117 -20.95 -1.98 -4.16
N HIS A 118 -20.34 -1.00 -4.83
CA HIS A 118 -20.85 -0.42 -6.07
C HIS A 118 -20.84 -1.42 -7.23
N ILE A 119 -19.78 -2.21 -7.38
CA ILE A 119 -19.73 -3.26 -8.42
C ILE A 119 -20.82 -4.31 -8.18
N LEU A 120 -20.97 -4.79 -6.95
CA LEU A 120 -21.98 -5.78 -6.61
C LEU A 120 -23.41 -5.22 -6.75
N ASN A 121 -23.63 -3.95 -6.42
CA ASN A 121 -24.90 -3.26 -6.65
C ASN A 121 -25.22 -3.14 -8.15
N GLN A 122 -24.25 -2.91 -9.02
CA GLN A 122 -24.49 -2.92 -10.47
C GLN A 122 -24.94 -4.29 -10.99
N TRP A 123 -24.46 -5.39 -10.39
CA TRP A 123 -24.86 -6.75 -10.76
C TRP A 123 -26.20 -7.16 -10.12
N PHE A 124 -26.45 -6.70 -8.90
CA PHE A 124 -27.67 -6.95 -8.13
C PHE A 124 -28.27 -5.63 -7.63
N PRO A 125 -28.96 -4.86 -8.50
CA PRO A 125 -29.47 -3.53 -8.17
C PRO A 125 -30.51 -3.48 -7.05
N GLN A 126 -31.01 -4.65 -6.63
CA GLN A 126 -32.01 -4.81 -5.57
C GLN A 126 -31.41 -4.65 -4.16
N ILE A 127 -30.09 -4.69 -4.03
CA ILE A 127 -29.37 -4.58 -2.76
C ILE A 127 -28.46 -3.35 -2.82
N ASP A 128 -28.63 -2.43 -1.88
CA ASP A 128 -27.83 -1.21 -1.83
C ASP A 128 -26.33 -1.48 -1.66
N ALA A 129 -25.51 -0.60 -2.24
CA ALA A 129 -24.05 -0.74 -2.20
C ALA A 129 -23.47 -0.79 -0.77
N TRP A 130 -24.07 -0.08 0.20
CA TRP A 130 -23.60 -0.08 1.59
C TRP A 130 -23.76 -1.46 2.27
N LEU A 131 -24.81 -2.21 1.93
CA LEU A 131 -25.03 -3.57 2.43
C LEU A 131 -23.95 -4.51 1.90
N PHE A 132 -23.67 -4.42 0.59
CA PHE A 132 -22.59 -5.19 -0.03
C PHE A 132 -21.21 -4.81 0.54
N ALA A 133 -20.97 -3.53 0.81
CA ALA A 133 -19.74 -3.07 1.44
C ALA A 133 -19.56 -3.68 2.84
N LEU A 134 -20.58 -3.60 3.70
CA LEU A 134 -20.54 -4.21 5.04
C LEU A 134 -20.42 -5.73 5.00
N LEU A 135 -21.13 -6.39 4.08
CA LEU A 135 -21.04 -7.83 3.87
C LEU A 135 -19.62 -8.23 3.46
N SER A 136 -19.01 -7.48 2.55
CA SER A 136 -17.63 -7.73 2.11
C SER A 136 -16.65 -7.58 3.26
N ILE A 137 -16.77 -6.52 4.07
CA ILE A 137 -15.97 -6.36 5.29
C ILE A 137 -16.16 -7.56 6.22
N PHE A 138 -17.40 -7.92 6.54
CA PHE A 138 -17.72 -9.03 7.44
C PHE A 138 -17.10 -10.35 6.97
N LEU A 139 -17.25 -10.70 5.69
CA LEU A 139 -16.67 -11.91 5.11
C LEU A 139 -15.14 -11.94 5.24
N LEU A 140 -14.45 -10.84 4.96
CA LEU A 140 -12.99 -10.79 5.05
C LEU A 140 -12.49 -10.79 6.50
N VAL A 141 -13.24 -10.22 7.43
CA VAL A 141 -12.92 -10.26 8.86
C VAL A 141 -12.94 -11.68 9.37
N VAL A 142 -13.94 -12.47 8.96
CA VAL A 142 -14.01 -13.89 9.27
C VAL A 142 -12.74 -14.60 8.82
N THR A 143 -12.22 -14.31 7.61
CA THR A 143 -10.94 -14.89 7.16
C THR A 143 -9.74 -14.49 8.03
N ASN A 144 -9.71 -13.24 8.51
CA ASN A 144 -8.63 -12.71 9.37
C ASN A 144 -8.68 -13.22 10.82
N LEU A 145 -9.84 -13.69 11.29
CA LEU A 145 -10.01 -14.27 12.62
C LEU A 145 -9.57 -15.74 12.69
N PHE A 146 -9.44 -16.41 11.53
CA PHE A 146 -8.86 -17.74 11.39
C PHE A 146 -7.32 -17.70 11.34
N SER A 147 -6.68 -18.86 11.19
CA SER A 147 -5.22 -18.99 11.13
C SER A 147 -4.60 -18.16 10.00
N VAL A 148 -3.48 -17.48 10.29
CA VAL A 148 -2.65 -16.69 9.37
C VAL A 148 -2.27 -17.46 8.10
N SER A 149 -2.13 -18.80 8.21
CA SER A 149 -1.85 -19.66 7.06
C SER A 149 -3.01 -19.74 6.06
N LYS A 150 -4.27 -19.79 6.54
CA LYS A 150 -5.45 -19.77 5.66
C LYS A 150 -5.62 -18.43 4.96
N TYR A 151 -5.36 -17.35 5.69
CA TYR A 151 -5.26 -16.00 5.12
C TYR A 151 -4.22 -15.97 3.99
N GLY A 152 -3.01 -16.50 4.22
CA GLY A 152 -1.93 -16.53 3.22
C GLY A 152 -2.26 -17.35 1.97
N GLU A 153 -3.01 -18.44 2.08
CA GLU A 153 -3.47 -19.21 0.91
C GLU A 153 -4.56 -18.47 0.12
N PHE A 154 -5.54 -17.86 0.78
CA PHE A 154 -6.58 -17.07 0.12
C PHE A 154 -5.96 -15.90 -0.66
N GLU A 155 -5.05 -15.20 0.01
CA GLU A 155 -4.34 -14.06 -0.56
C GLU A 155 -3.44 -14.45 -1.73
N PHE A 156 -2.82 -15.63 -1.68
CA PHE A 156 -2.02 -16.17 -2.77
C PHE A 156 -2.86 -16.30 -4.06
N TRP A 157 -4.07 -16.83 -3.96
CA TRP A 157 -4.95 -17.01 -5.13
C TRP A 157 -5.46 -15.67 -5.66
N PHE A 158 -5.82 -14.74 -4.78
CA PHE A 158 -6.25 -13.40 -5.17
C PHE A 158 -5.13 -12.62 -5.87
N ALA A 159 -3.91 -12.66 -5.32
CA ALA A 159 -2.74 -12.05 -5.95
C ALA A 159 -2.44 -12.69 -7.31
N MET A 160 -2.53 -14.02 -7.42
CA MET A 160 -2.31 -14.72 -8.69
C MET A 160 -3.30 -14.28 -9.77
N ALA A 161 -4.59 -14.21 -9.45
CA ALA A 161 -5.63 -13.78 -10.38
C ALA A 161 -5.35 -12.36 -10.92
N LYS A 162 -4.96 -11.43 -10.03
CA LYS A 162 -4.56 -10.06 -10.42
C LYS A 162 -3.38 -10.03 -11.39
N VAL A 163 -2.33 -10.79 -11.08
CA VAL A 163 -1.12 -10.85 -11.92
C VAL A 163 -1.44 -11.38 -13.30
N VAL A 164 -2.21 -12.47 -13.37
CA VAL A 164 -2.63 -13.07 -14.64
C VAL A 164 -3.47 -12.06 -15.44
N ALA A 165 -4.39 -11.34 -14.79
CA ALA A 165 -5.20 -10.32 -15.46
C ALA A 165 -4.35 -9.18 -16.04
N ILE A 166 -3.39 -8.65 -15.27
CA ILE A 166 -2.53 -7.55 -15.74
C ILE A 166 -1.57 -8.01 -16.85
N ILE A 167 -0.96 -9.19 -16.72
CA ILE A 167 -0.10 -9.74 -17.77
C ILE A 167 -0.91 -10.03 -19.04
N GLY A 168 -2.12 -10.57 -18.89
CA GLY A 168 -3.05 -10.79 -20.00
C GLY A 168 -3.43 -9.49 -20.70
N PHE A 169 -3.74 -8.43 -19.93
CA PHE A 169 -4.01 -7.11 -20.46
C PHE A 169 -2.81 -6.52 -21.23
N ILE A 170 -1.60 -6.60 -20.66
CA ILE A 170 -0.37 -6.11 -21.31
C ILE A 170 -0.11 -6.89 -22.61
N GLY A 171 -0.25 -8.22 -22.59
CA GLY A 171 -0.05 -9.06 -23.77
C GLY A 171 -1.07 -8.77 -24.87
N LEU A 172 -2.34 -8.62 -24.49
CA LEU A 172 -3.42 -8.27 -25.41
C LEU A 172 -3.22 -6.87 -26.02
N GLY A 173 -2.97 -5.87 -25.18
CA GLY A 173 -2.74 -4.50 -25.65
C GLY A 173 -1.48 -4.40 -26.52
N GLY A 174 -0.42 -5.12 -26.17
CA GLY A 174 0.77 -5.23 -27.02
C GLY A 174 0.49 -5.85 -28.38
N ALA A 175 -0.32 -6.91 -28.44
CA ALA A 175 -0.73 -7.53 -29.71
C ALA A 175 -1.58 -6.60 -30.58
N VAL A 176 -2.49 -5.82 -29.97
CA VAL A 176 -3.26 -4.79 -30.70
C VAL A 176 -2.35 -3.68 -31.21
N LEU A 177 -1.43 -3.17 -30.38
CA LEU A 177 -0.49 -2.11 -30.78
C LEU A 177 0.46 -2.54 -31.91
N MET A 178 0.81 -3.82 -31.99
CA MET A 178 1.62 -4.38 -33.07
C MET A 178 0.81 -4.76 -34.32
N GLY A 179 -0.51 -4.55 -34.32
CA GLY A 179 -1.39 -4.91 -35.44
C GLY A 179 -1.56 -6.41 -35.65
N TRP A 180 -1.27 -7.23 -34.63
CA TRP A 180 -1.36 -8.70 -34.73
C TRP A 180 -2.79 -9.23 -34.66
N ILE A 181 -3.75 -8.40 -34.24
CA ILE A 181 -5.16 -8.78 -34.15
C ILE A 181 -5.94 -8.01 -35.23
N PRO A 182 -6.43 -8.70 -36.29
CA PRO A 182 -7.26 -8.08 -37.32
C PRO A 182 -8.48 -7.38 -36.72
N GLU A 183 -8.91 -6.28 -37.33
CA GLU A 183 -10.10 -5.50 -36.95
C GLU A 183 -10.01 -4.80 -35.57
N ARG A 184 -8.83 -4.83 -34.93
CA ARG A 184 -8.54 -4.11 -33.69
C ARG A 184 -7.38 -3.16 -33.92
N GLU A 185 -7.70 -1.88 -34.06
CA GLU A 185 -6.69 -0.84 -34.23
C GLU A 185 -6.54 -0.04 -32.94
N ALA A 186 -5.30 0.24 -32.56
CA ALA A 186 -4.96 1.24 -31.56
C ALA A 186 -4.12 2.31 -32.24
N SER A 187 -4.42 3.58 -31.98
CA SER A 187 -3.71 4.71 -32.59
C SER A 187 -2.22 4.73 -32.25
N GLY A 188 -1.85 4.20 -31.07
CA GLY A 188 -0.47 4.24 -30.57
C GLY A 188 -0.15 5.57 -29.90
N LEU A 189 0.83 5.55 -28.98
CA LEU A 189 1.13 6.71 -28.13
C LEU A 189 1.58 7.94 -28.93
N SER A 190 2.41 7.76 -29.97
CA SER A 190 2.90 8.88 -30.80
C SER A 190 1.76 9.62 -31.46
N ARG A 191 0.85 8.88 -32.10
CA ARG A 191 -0.31 9.45 -32.79
C ARG A 191 -1.28 10.11 -31.81
N LEU A 192 -1.54 9.47 -30.66
CA LEU A 192 -2.39 10.06 -29.63
C LEU A 192 -1.79 11.35 -29.04
N MET A 193 -0.47 11.41 -28.85
CA MET A 193 0.21 12.63 -28.44
C MET A 193 0.09 13.72 -29.50
N ASP A 194 0.34 13.41 -30.77
CA ASP A 194 0.28 14.38 -31.86
C ASP A 194 -1.14 14.95 -32.03
N GLU A 195 -2.16 14.12 -31.88
CA GLU A 195 -3.56 14.50 -32.06
C GLU A 195 -4.17 15.21 -30.82
N HIS A 196 -3.58 15.06 -29.62
CA HIS A 196 -4.19 15.51 -28.36
C HIS A 196 -3.29 16.42 -27.50
N GLY A 197 -2.48 17.27 -28.12
CA GLY A 197 -1.76 18.34 -27.41
C GLY A 197 -0.40 17.95 -26.83
N GLY A 198 0.21 16.86 -27.32
CA GLY A 198 1.58 16.45 -27.01
C GLY A 198 1.73 15.65 -25.72
N PHE A 199 2.96 15.63 -25.20
CA PHE A 199 3.31 14.81 -24.03
C PHE A 199 2.73 15.34 -22.71
N ALA A 200 2.74 16.66 -22.49
CA ALA A 200 2.28 17.29 -21.25
C ALA A 200 1.22 18.37 -21.53
N PRO A 201 0.01 17.99 -22.02
CA PRO A 201 -1.00 18.93 -22.49
C PRO A 201 -1.53 19.86 -21.39
N ASN A 202 -1.60 19.37 -20.15
CA ASN A 202 -2.03 20.13 -18.97
C ASN A 202 -0.84 20.75 -18.19
N GLY A 203 0.35 20.76 -18.79
CA GLY A 203 1.58 21.25 -18.18
C GLY A 203 2.22 20.29 -17.17
N LEU A 204 3.49 20.55 -16.82
CA LEU A 204 4.24 19.70 -15.88
C LEU A 204 3.75 19.80 -14.44
N SER A 205 3.02 20.87 -14.08
CA SER A 205 2.39 20.99 -12.75
C SER A 205 1.32 19.92 -12.52
N ALA A 206 0.58 19.52 -13.56
CA ALA A 206 -0.41 18.45 -13.48
C ALA A 206 0.20 17.08 -13.15
N VAL A 207 1.46 16.86 -13.56
CA VAL A 207 2.22 15.65 -13.22
C VAL A 207 2.44 15.54 -11.70
N VAL A 208 2.63 16.67 -11.02
CA VAL A 208 2.78 16.69 -9.55
C VAL A 208 1.47 16.32 -8.86
N GLY A 209 0.33 16.79 -9.37
CA GLY A 209 -1.00 16.38 -8.90
C GLY A 209 -1.21 14.87 -9.06
N ALA A 210 -0.96 14.34 -10.26
CA ALA A 210 -1.08 12.91 -10.53
C ALA A 210 -0.12 12.05 -9.67
N PHE A 211 1.10 12.53 -9.41
CA PHE A 211 2.05 11.86 -8.52
C PHE A 211 1.45 11.62 -7.13
N ILE A 212 0.73 12.60 -6.56
CA ILE A 212 0.10 12.48 -5.25
C ILE A 212 -0.99 11.39 -5.25
N THR A 213 -1.87 11.42 -6.25
CA THR A 213 -2.92 10.39 -6.41
C THR A 213 -2.31 9.00 -6.57
N ILE A 214 -1.21 8.90 -7.30
CA ILE A 214 -0.49 7.64 -7.52
C ILE A 214 0.20 7.15 -6.24
N MET A 215 0.68 8.04 -5.35
CA MET A 215 1.27 7.65 -4.07
C MET A 215 0.31 6.87 -3.18
N PHE A 216 -0.99 7.20 -3.21
CA PHE A 216 -2.03 6.38 -2.55
C PHE A 216 -2.08 4.94 -3.09
N SER A 217 -1.76 4.72 -4.36
CA SER A 217 -1.79 3.38 -4.95
C SER A 217 -0.51 2.55 -4.67
N PHE A 218 0.53 3.16 -4.11
CA PHE A 218 1.83 2.50 -3.88
C PHE A 218 2.14 2.21 -2.41
N ILE A 219 1.50 2.90 -1.48
CA ILE A 219 1.49 2.50 -0.08
C ILE A 219 0.88 1.10 0.06
N GLY A 220 1.48 0.25 0.89
CA GLY A 220 1.22 -1.20 0.92
C GLY A 220 2.38 -2.03 0.42
N THR A 221 3.34 -1.46 -0.31
CA THR A 221 4.59 -2.16 -0.66
C THR A 221 5.35 -2.60 0.60
N GLU A 222 5.37 -1.76 1.63
CA GLU A 222 6.04 -1.98 2.91
C GLU A 222 5.38 -3.08 3.77
N ALA A 223 4.10 -3.40 3.51
CA ALA A 223 3.38 -4.46 4.21
C ALA A 223 4.07 -5.83 4.11
N VAL A 224 4.80 -6.07 3.02
CA VAL A 224 5.55 -7.31 2.87
C VAL A 224 6.61 -7.47 3.94
N THR A 225 7.20 -6.38 4.44
CA THR A 225 8.21 -6.47 5.49
C THR A 225 7.61 -6.92 6.82
N ILE A 226 6.37 -6.49 7.11
CA ILE A 226 5.61 -6.91 8.28
C ILE A 226 5.32 -8.41 8.21
N ALA A 227 4.81 -8.89 7.08
CA ALA A 227 4.51 -10.32 6.93
C ALA A 227 5.75 -11.20 6.78
N ALA A 228 6.81 -10.69 6.15
CA ALA A 228 8.08 -11.39 6.07
C ALA A 228 8.73 -11.53 7.46
N ALA A 229 8.50 -10.60 8.38
CA ALA A 229 8.89 -10.74 9.78
C ALA A 229 8.14 -11.88 10.50
N GLU A 230 6.95 -12.26 10.03
CA GLU A 230 6.18 -13.43 10.51
C GLU A 230 6.48 -14.73 9.72
N SER A 231 7.55 -14.78 8.92
CA SER A 231 7.89 -15.94 8.09
C SER A 231 9.14 -16.68 8.57
N SER A 232 9.35 -17.91 8.09
CA SER A 232 10.60 -18.63 8.34
C SER A 232 11.77 -17.97 7.61
N ASN A 233 12.90 -17.74 8.29
CA ASN A 233 14.03 -16.96 7.80
C ASN A 233 13.67 -15.51 7.36
N PRO A 234 13.21 -14.64 8.30
CA PRO A 234 12.73 -13.29 7.98
C PRO A 234 13.68 -12.46 7.11
N ALA A 235 14.96 -12.39 7.47
CA ALA A 235 15.94 -11.58 6.76
C ALA A 235 16.06 -11.94 5.26
N GLN A 236 16.10 -13.24 4.93
CA GLN A 236 16.16 -13.68 3.53
C GLN A 236 14.86 -13.36 2.78
N ASN A 237 13.71 -13.57 3.42
CA ASN A 237 12.41 -13.32 2.81
C ASN A 237 12.16 -11.83 2.59
N ILE A 238 12.57 -10.96 3.53
CA ILE A 238 12.57 -9.50 3.36
C ILE A 238 13.44 -9.12 2.15
N ALA A 239 14.69 -9.59 2.08
CA ALA A 239 15.60 -9.25 0.99
C ALA A 239 15.09 -9.72 -0.40
N ARG A 240 14.40 -10.87 -0.47
CA ARG A 240 13.75 -11.35 -1.70
C ARG A 240 12.53 -10.50 -2.05
N ALA A 241 11.67 -10.23 -1.06
CA ALA A 241 10.49 -9.40 -1.22
C ALA A 241 10.84 -7.99 -1.74
N THR A 242 11.79 -7.30 -1.11
CA THR A 242 12.24 -5.97 -1.54
C THR A 242 12.76 -5.98 -2.99
N ARG A 243 13.52 -7.01 -3.39
CA ARG A 243 13.98 -7.13 -4.78
C ARG A 243 12.85 -7.35 -5.76
N SER A 244 11.82 -8.10 -5.36
CA SER A 244 10.67 -8.39 -6.21
C SER A 244 9.82 -7.14 -6.49
N VAL A 245 9.75 -6.19 -5.57
CA VAL A 245 8.97 -4.94 -5.75
C VAL A 245 9.45 -4.15 -6.98
N MET A 246 10.75 -4.12 -7.25
CA MET A 246 11.34 -3.30 -8.32
C MET A 246 10.79 -3.64 -9.71
N TRP A 247 10.84 -4.92 -10.09
CA TRP A 247 10.36 -5.33 -11.40
C TRP A 247 8.83 -5.28 -11.48
N ARG A 248 8.12 -5.47 -10.36
CA ARG A 248 6.65 -5.42 -10.30
C ARG A 248 6.11 -4.03 -10.54
N ILE A 249 6.74 -3.00 -9.98
CA ILE A 249 6.39 -1.61 -10.26
C ILE A 249 6.61 -1.31 -11.75
N GLY A 250 7.74 -1.75 -12.31
CA GLY A 250 8.01 -1.59 -13.75
C GLY A 250 6.98 -2.28 -14.64
N VAL A 251 6.64 -3.53 -14.37
CA VAL A 251 5.73 -4.32 -15.22
C VAL A 251 4.26 -3.98 -14.97
N PHE A 252 3.81 -3.98 -13.71
CA PHE A 252 2.39 -3.86 -13.40
C PHE A 252 1.85 -2.44 -13.37
N TYR A 253 2.71 -1.44 -13.19
CA TYR A 253 2.31 -0.03 -13.19
C TYR A 253 2.83 0.68 -14.43
N VAL A 254 4.14 0.75 -14.62
CA VAL A 254 4.73 1.56 -15.70
C VAL A 254 4.33 0.99 -17.07
N LEU A 255 4.54 -0.30 -17.31
CA LEU A 255 4.24 -0.92 -18.60
C LEU A 255 2.73 -1.04 -18.87
N SER A 256 1.92 -1.36 -17.86
CA SER A 256 0.47 -1.45 -18.04
C SER A 256 -0.16 -0.09 -18.36
N ILE A 257 0.26 0.97 -17.67
CA ILE A 257 -0.21 2.34 -17.94
C ILE A 257 0.28 2.81 -19.30
N PHE A 258 1.51 2.49 -19.68
CA PHE A 258 2.00 2.74 -21.04
C PHE A 258 1.08 2.13 -22.11
N VAL A 259 0.64 0.89 -21.92
CA VAL A 259 -0.33 0.24 -22.83
C VAL A 259 -1.66 1.00 -22.85
N VAL A 260 -2.20 1.37 -21.67
CA VAL A 260 -3.45 2.14 -21.59
C VAL A 260 -3.37 3.45 -22.37
N ILE A 261 -2.35 4.28 -22.14
CA ILE A 261 -2.23 5.60 -22.81
C ILE A 261 -1.88 5.49 -24.29
N SER A 262 -1.46 4.31 -24.75
CA SER A 262 -1.23 4.01 -26.17
C SER A 262 -2.52 3.61 -26.90
N VAL A 263 -3.57 3.24 -26.15
CA VAL A 263 -4.86 2.79 -26.67
C VAL A 263 -5.94 3.86 -26.46
N VAL A 264 -5.99 4.46 -25.28
CA VAL A 264 -7.05 5.39 -24.86
C VAL A 264 -6.53 6.83 -24.90
N PRO A 265 -7.19 7.74 -25.64
CA PRO A 265 -6.91 9.17 -25.56
C PRO A 265 -7.08 9.68 -24.13
N TRP A 266 -6.16 10.52 -23.65
CA TRP A 266 -6.18 11.00 -22.26
C TRP A 266 -7.42 11.86 -21.95
N ASN A 267 -8.01 12.49 -22.96
CA ASN A 267 -9.19 13.33 -22.87
C ASN A 267 -10.50 12.56 -23.16
N ASP A 268 -10.46 11.22 -23.23
CA ASP A 268 -11.69 10.41 -23.38
C ASP A 268 -12.61 10.64 -22.17
N PRO A 269 -13.88 11.06 -22.38
CA PRO A 269 -14.79 11.45 -21.30
C PRO A 269 -15.18 10.29 -20.40
N LEU A 270 -15.04 9.04 -20.85
CA LEU A 270 -15.34 7.85 -20.07
C LEU A 270 -14.14 7.36 -19.25
N LEU A 271 -12.93 7.85 -19.53
CA LEU A 271 -11.70 7.34 -18.91
C LEU A 271 -11.71 7.43 -17.37
N ALA A 272 -12.16 8.57 -16.83
CA ALA A 272 -12.25 8.77 -15.39
C ALA A 272 -13.47 8.08 -14.76
N SER A 273 -14.57 7.91 -15.50
CA SER A 273 -15.83 7.39 -14.96
C SER A 273 -15.90 5.86 -14.91
N VAL A 274 -15.39 5.17 -15.95
CA VAL A 274 -15.42 3.70 -16.02
C VAL A 274 -14.08 3.05 -15.64
N GLY A 275 -13.00 3.83 -15.60
CA GLY A 275 -11.66 3.33 -15.31
C GLY A 275 -10.88 2.94 -16.56
N SER A 276 -9.56 2.99 -16.43
CA SER A 276 -8.65 2.99 -17.58
C SER A 276 -8.55 1.63 -18.29
N TYR A 277 -8.57 0.55 -17.53
CA TYR A 277 -8.48 -0.82 -18.07
C TYR A 277 -9.77 -1.22 -18.77
N GLN A 278 -10.92 -0.88 -18.18
CA GLN A 278 -12.21 -1.12 -18.81
C GLN A 278 -12.28 -0.36 -20.13
N ARG A 279 -11.96 0.95 -20.10
CA ARG A 279 -12.03 1.78 -21.30
C ARG A 279 -11.09 1.32 -22.41
N ALA A 280 -9.87 0.91 -22.05
CA ALA A 280 -8.92 0.35 -23.00
C ALA A 280 -9.46 -0.93 -23.66
N LEU A 281 -10.06 -1.85 -22.90
CA LEU A 281 -10.65 -3.08 -23.45
C LEU A 281 -11.88 -2.80 -24.33
N GLU A 282 -12.69 -1.81 -24.00
CA GLU A 282 -13.81 -1.36 -24.83
C GLU A 282 -13.32 -0.83 -26.19
N LEU A 283 -12.30 0.04 -26.20
CA LEU A 283 -11.72 0.58 -27.44
C LEU A 283 -11.01 -0.50 -28.27
N MET A 284 -10.47 -1.54 -27.62
CA MET A 284 -9.95 -2.73 -28.29
C MET A 284 -11.05 -3.69 -28.80
N ASN A 285 -12.33 -3.33 -28.72
CA ASN A 285 -13.46 -4.18 -29.12
C ASN A 285 -13.45 -5.56 -28.44
N ILE A 286 -13.12 -5.62 -27.15
CA ILE A 286 -13.17 -6.86 -26.36
C ILE A 286 -14.61 -7.08 -25.84
N PRO A 287 -15.26 -8.20 -26.20
CA PRO A 287 -16.58 -8.53 -25.69
C PRO A 287 -16.57 -8.62 -24.16
N HIS A 288 -17.65 -8.14 -23.53
CA HIS A 288 -17.82 -8.19 -22.07
C HIS A 288 -16.69 -7.52 -21.27
N ALA A 289 -16.01 -6.51 -21.85
CA ALA A 289 -14.93 -5.76 -21.21
C ALA A 289 -15.28 -5.31 -19.78
N LYS A 290 -16.47 -4.71 -19.59
CA LYS A 290 -16.97 -4.30 -18.28
C LYS A 290 -16.97 -5.46 -17.26
N LEU A 291 -17.59 -6.59 -17.60
CA LEU A 291 -17.70 -7.73 -16.67
C LEU A 291 -16.32 -8.30 -16.32
N LEU A 292 -15.43 -8.41 -17.30
CA LEU A 292 -14.06 -8.88 -17.07
C LEU A 292 -13.31 -7.99 -16.08
N VAL A 293 -13.38 -6.66 -16.27
CA VAL A 293 -12.74 -5.72 -15.36
C VAL A 293 -13.41 -5.70 -14.00
N ASP A 294 -14.75 -5.68 -13.93
CA ASP A 294 -15.50 -5.73 -12.67
C ASP A 294 -15.07 -6.92 -11.81
N VAL A 295 -14.95 -8.12 -12.39
CA VAL A 295 -14.51 -9.34 -11.68
C VAL A 295 -13.08 -9.18 -11.14
N VAL A 296 -12.16 -8.69 -11.97
CA VAL A 296 -10.75 -8.49 -11.57
C VAL A 296 -10.65 -7.43 -10.48
N VAL A 297 -11.40 -6.33 -10.61
CA VAL A 297 -11.45 -5.26 -9.60
C VAL A 297 -12.04 -5.79 -8.31
N LEU A 298 -13.14 -6.56 -8.34
CA LEU A 298 -13.73 -7.16 -7.14
C LEU A 298 -12.73 -8.05 -6.37
N ILE A 299 -11.94 -8.86 -7.09
CA ILE A 299 -10.86 -9.65 -6.49
C ILE A 299 -9.76 -8.74 -5.93
N ALA A 300 -9.40 -7.68 -6.66
CA ALA A 300 -8.34 -6.76 -6.27
C ALA A 300 -8.69 -5.97 -5.01
N VAL A 301 -9.90 -5.42 -4.93
CA VAL A 301 -10.38 -4.66 -3.76
C VAL A 301 -10.59 -5.56 -2.56
N ALA A 302 -11.10 -6.77 -2.75
CA ALA A 302 -11.23 -7.74 -1.66
C ALA A 302 -9.86 -8.14 -1.10
N SER A 303 -8.86 -8.38 -1.96
CA SER A 303 -7.47 -8.63 -1.58
C SER A 303 -6.82 -7.45 -0.84
N CYS A 304 -7.01 -6.23 -1.33
CA CYS A 304 -6.50 -5.02 -0.69
C CYS A 304 -7.13 -4.79 0.69
N MET A 305 -8.46 -4.91 0.78
CA MET A 305 -9.20 -4.81 2.04
C MET A 305 -8.78 -5.89 3.05
N ASN A 306 -8.58 -7.13 2.59
CA ASN A 306 -8.09 -8.22 3.42
C ASN A 306 -6.69 -7.92 3.98
N SER A 307 -5.80 -7.42 3.13
CA SER A 307 -4.46 -6.96 3.52
C SER A 307 -4.51 -5.77 4.47
N SER A 308 -5.44 -4.83 4.28
CA SER A 308 -5.64 -3.66 5.14
C SER A 308 -5.99 -4.07 6.57
N ILE A 309 -6.92 -5.03 6.74
CA ILE A 309 -7.28 -5.60 8.04
C ILE A 309 -6.08 -6.32 8.67
N TYR A 310 -5.34 -7.10 7.88
CA TYR A 310 -4.13 -7.77 8.33
C TYR A 310 -3.10 -6.76 8.85
N ILE A 311 -2.72 -5.76 8.05
CA ILE A 311 -1.68 -4.80 8.38
C ILE A 311 -2.09 -3.93 9.58
N ALA A 312 -3.32 -3.41 9.58
CA ALA A 312 -3.84 -2.60 10.68
C ALA A 312 -3.77 -3.37 12.01
N SER A 313 -4.22 -4.63 12.01
CA SER A 313 -4.20 -5.45 13.23
C SER A 313 -2.78 -5.73 13.75
N ARG A 314 -1.79 -5.92 12.87
CA ARG A 314 -0.39 -6.16 13.27
C ARG A 314 0.26 -4.90 13.80
N MET A 315 0.00 -3.75 13.16
CA MET A 315 0.50 -2.46 13.63
C MET A 315 -0.09 -2.13 15.01
N LEU A 316 -1.41 -2.31 15.19
CA LEU A 316 -2.07 -2.06 16.47
C LEU A 316 -1.63 -3.04 17.57
N TYR A 317 -1.39 -4.31 17.22
CA TYR A 317 -0.77 -5.27 18.13
C TYR A 317 0.65 -4.85 18.54
N SER A 318 1.47 -4.40 17.58
CA SER A 318 2.84 -3.92 17.86
C SER A 318 2.84 -2.71 18.79
N LEU A 319 1.97 -1.72 18.52
CA LEU A 319 1.74 -0.58 19.42
C LEU A 319 1.33 -1.05 20.82
N GLY A 320 0.39 -2.01 20.92
CA GLY A 320 -0.02 -2.59 22.19
C GLY A 320 1.12 -3.27 22.94
N LYS A 321 2.01 -3.97 22.24
CA LYS A 321 3.20 -4.64 22.81
C LYS A 321 4.20 -3.61 23.38
N ARG A 322 4.28 -2.42 22.79
CA ARG A 322 5.12 -1.30 23.25
C ARG A 322 4.48 -0.44 24.34
N GLY A 323 3.22 -0.73 24.72
CA GLY A 323 2.47 0.10 25.66
C GLY A 323 1.90 1.39 25.04
N ASP A 324 1.93 1.48 23.72
CA ASP A 324 1.47 2.65 22.94
C ASP A 324 0.00 2.53 22.50
N ALA A 325 -0.67 1.43 22.88
CA ALA A 325 -2.09 1.18 22.65
C ALA A 325 -2.70 0.40 23.84
N PRO A 326 -4.05 0.34 23.98
CA PRO A 326 -4.69 -0.33 25.12
C PRO A 326 -4.18 -1.76 25.34
N ALA A 327 -4.04 -2.17 26.60
CA ALA A 327 -3.44 -3.46 26.99
C ALA A 327 -4.17 -4.70 26.44
N LEU A 328 -5.39 -4.55 25.91
CA LEU A 328 -6.09 -5.62 25.21
C LEU A 328 -5.45 -5.92 23.83
N MET A 329 -4.86 -4.92 23.18
CA MET A 329 -4.33 -5.04 21.80
C MET A 329 -3.07 -5.92 21.71
N LYS A 330 -2.33 -6.10 22.81
CA LYS A 330 -1.15 -6.99 22.86
C LYS A 330 -1.48 -8.48 23.05
N LYS A 331 -2.76 -8.85 23.22
CA LYS A 331 -3.15 -10.25 23.46
C LYS A 331 -3.37 -10.98 22.13
N THR A 332 -2.81 -12.18 22.00
CA THR A 332 -3.08 -13.10 20.88
C THR A 332 -4.06 -14.19 21.30
N SER A 333 -4.79 -14.74 20.33
CA SER A 333 -5.65 -15.92 20.52
C SER A 333 -4.84 -17.22 20.58
N ALA A 334 -5.49 -18.35 20.84
CA ALA A 334 -4.88 -19.68 20.77
C ALA A 334 -4.30 -20.02 19.37
N GLN A 335 -4.73 -19.32 18.32
CA GLN A 335 -4.20 -19.43 16.95
C GLN A 335 -3.13 -18.37 16.66
N SER A 336 -2.64 -17.66 17.69
CA SER A 336 -1.63 -16.61 17.62
C SER A 336 -2.02 -15.42 16.72
N VAL A 337 -3.31 -15.07 16.73
CA VAL A 337 -3.88 -13.92 15.98
C VAL A 337 -4.33 -12.84 16.98
N PRO A 338 -4.02 -11.54 16.75
CA PRO A 338 -4.42 -10.46 17.65
C PRO A 338 -5.88 -10.07 17.41
N ARG A 339 -6.82 -10.93 17.86
CA ARG A 339 -8.27 -10.78 17.59
C ARG A 339 -8.85 -9.44 18.01
N ALA A 340 -8.43 -8.89 19.15
CA ALA A 340 -8.90 -7.59 19.61
C ALA A 340 -8.50 -6.47 18.64
N ALA A 341 -7.28 -6.51 18.11
CA ALA A 341 -6.79 -5.53 17.15
C ALA A 341 -7.51 -5.66 15.79
N VAL A 342 -7.80 -6.88 15.34
CA VAL A 342 -8.62 -7.14 14.15
C VAL A 342 -10.01 -6.53 14.31
N ILE A 343 -10.71 -6.87 15.40
CA ILE A 343 -12.08 -6.41 15.66
C ILE A 343 -12.13 -4.89 15.80
N ALA A 344 -11.22 -4.28 16.56
CA ALA A 344 -11.18 -2.84 16.74
C ALA A 344 -10.96 -2.08 15.42
N SER A 345 -9.99 -2.51 14.62
CA SER A 345 -9.70 -1.88 13.32
C SER A 345 -10.88 -2.03 12.35
N THR A 346 -11.55 -3.19 12.39
CA THR A 346 -12.69 -3.49 11.54
C THR A 346 -13.93 -2.69 11.91
N ILE A 347 -14.29 -2.64 13.20
CA ILE A 347 -15.46 -1.89 13.67
C ILE A 347 -15.31 -0.42 13.28
N LEU A 348 -14.11 0.14 13.46
CA LEU A 348 -13.83 1.50 13.04
C LEU A 348 -13.94 1.66 11.52
N GLY A 349 -13.33 0.76 10.73
CA GLY A 349 -13.44 0.79 9.27
C GLY A 349 -14.89 0.67 8.76
N ALA A 350 -15.70 -0.21 9.36
CA ALA A 350 -17.12 -0.37 9.04
C ALA A 350 -17.93 0.89 9.43
N GLY A 351 -17.64 1.49 10.59
CA GLY A 351 -18.24 2.75 11.00
C GLY A 351 -17.91 3.88 10.02
N VAL A 352 -16.65 4.01 9.61
CA VAL A 352 -16.23 4.99 8.59
C VAL A 352 -16.85 4.68 7.23
N THR A 353 -17.07 3.41 6.88
CA THR A 353 -17.78 3.00 5.65
C THR A 353 -19.21 3.53 5.65
N LEU A 354 -19.93 3.35 6.76
CA LEU A 354 -21.30 3.85 6.91
C LEU A 354 -21.34 5.38 6.87
N LEU A 355 -20.44 6.04 7.61
CA LEU A 355 -20.33 7.49 7.58
C LEU A 355 -20.02 7.99 6.16
N SER A 356 -19.09 7.36 5.45
CA SER A 356 -18.71 7.77 4.08
C SER A 356 -19.83 7.58 3.07
N TYR A 357 -20.71 6.59 3.27
CA TYR A 357 -21.85 6.35 2.40
C TYR A 357 -23.02 7.30 2.67
N PHE A 358 -23.31 7.58 3.95
CA PHE A 358 -24.48 8.38 4.35
C PHE A 358 -24.19 9.87 4.57
N MET A 359 -22.93 10.27 4.74
CA MET A 359 -22.52 11.67 4.88
C MET A 359 -22.09 12.29 3.54
N PRO A 360 -21.95 13.63 3.44
CA PRO A 360 -21.76 14.33 2.17
C PRO A 360 -20.51 13.88 1.38
N ALA A 361 -20.59 14.00 0.06
CA ALA A 361 -19.60 13.55 -0.94
C ALA A 361 -18.15 14.01 -0.70
N GLY A 362 -17.93 15.07 0.08
CA GLY A 362 -16.60 15.56 0.43
C GLY A 362 -15.80 14.64 1.36
N LEU A 363 -16.46 13.83 2.20
CA LEU A 363 -15.77 12.99 3.19
C LEU A 363 -14.91 11.92 2.50
N PHE A 364 -15.44 11.22 1.49
CA PHE A 364 -14.69 10.19 0.77
C PHE A 364 -13.46 10.76 0.06
N GLN A 365 -13.60 11.89 -0.63
CA GLN A 365 -12.49 12.56 -1.31
C GLN A 365 -11.44 13.05 -0.31
N PHE A 366 -11.87 13.62 0.81
CA PHE A 366 -10.98 14.01 1.90
C PHE A 366 -10.21 12.82 2.49
N LEU A 367 -10.89 11.68 2.72
CA LEU A 367 -10.24 10.46 3.22
C LEU A 367 -9.20 9.93 2.22
N LEU A 368 -9.54 9.88 0.93
CA LEU A 368 -8.62 9.46 -0.13
C LEU A 368 -7.40 10.38 -0.18
N ALA A 369 -7.61 11.69 -0.12
CA ALA A 369 -6.55 12.64 -0.37
C ALA A 369 -5.64 12.90 0.86
N SER A 370 -6.20 12.87 2.07
CA SER A 370 -5.41 12.89 3.32
C SER A 370 -4.47 11.68 3.42
N SER A 371 -4.87 10.53 2.85
CA SER A 371 -4.11 9.29 2.87
C SER A 371 -2.79 9.36 2.07
N GLY A 372 -2.76 10.10 0.95
CA GLY A 372 -1.53 10.32 0.17
C GLY A 372 -0.48 11.13 0.94
N ALA A 373 -0.93 12.16 1.67
CA ALA A 373 -0.04 12.92 2.56
C ALA A 373 0.50 12.06 3.72
N ILE A 374 -0.32 11.17 4.30
CA ILE A 374 0.14 10.21 5.31
C ILE A 374 1.20 9.28 4.72
N ALA A 375 1.01 8.79 3.49
CA ALA A 375 1.98 7.91 2.83
C ALA A 375 3.36 8.57 2.69
N LEU A 376 3.38 9.82 2.22
CA LEU A 376 4.62 10.60 2.13
C LEU A 376 5.28 10.82 3.49
N LEU A 377 4.51 11.12 4.55
CA LEU A 377 5.05 11.26 5.91
C LEU A 377 5.65 9.96 6.45
N VAL A 378 4.98 8.82 6.24
CA VAL A 378 5.49 7.50 6.62
C VAL A 378 6.81 7.23 5.90
N TYR A 379 6.88 7.49 4.59
CA TYR A 379 8.08 7.28 3.78
C TYR A 379 9.22 8.23 4.17
N LEU A 380 8.90 9.48 4.53
CA LEU A 380 9.87 10.43 5.07
C LEU A 380 10.51 9.88 6.35
N VAL A 381 9.69 9.37 7.28
CA VAL A 381 10.22 8.80 8.53
C VAL A 381 10.99 7.53 8.29
N ILE A 382 10.61 6.68 7.33
CA ILE A 382 11.41 5.52 6.91
C ILE A 382 12.81 5.97 6.46
N ALA A 383 12.88 6.98 5.58
CA ALA A 383 14.15 7.48 5.05
C ALA A 383 15.04 8.09 6.14
N VAL A 384 14.46 8.92 7.03
CA VAL A 384 15.17 9.51 8.17
C VAL A 384 15.64 8.43 9.16
N SER A 385 14.79 7.43 9.43
CA SER A 385 15.12 6.31 10.31
C SER A 385 16.28 5.49 9.74
N GLN A 386 16.29 5.23 8.43
CA GLN A 386 17.41 4.52 7.78
C GLN A 386 18.71 5.32 7.89
N LEU A 387 18.66 6.64 7.63
CA LEU A 387 19.83 7.52 7.72
C LEU A 387 20.46 7.47 9.13
N ARG A 388 19.63 7.55 10.17
CA ARG A 388 20.07 7.49 11.57
C ARG A 388 20.49 6.08 11.99
N MET A 389 19.70 5.07 11.67
CA MET A 389 19.97 3.70 12.08
C MET A 389 21.23 3.15 11.42
N ARG A 390 21.57 3.57 10.19
CA ARG A 390 22.85 3.22 9.57
C ARG A 390 24.04 3.58 10.44
N ARG A 391 24.04 4.78 11.02
CA ARG A 391 25.12 5.25 11.91
C ARG A 391 25.21 4.38 13.17
N VAL A 392 24.06 4.06 13.76
CA VAL A 392 23.96 3.19 14.95
C VAL A 392 24.49 1.78 14.64
N LEU A 393 24.09 1.18 13.51
CA LEU A 393 24.52 -0.16 13.11
C LEU A 393 26.03 -0.21 12.81
N GLN A 394 26.59 0.84 12.20
CA GLN A 394 28.02 0.98 11.97
C GLN A 394 28.81 1.11 13.28
N GLN A 395 28.35 1.93 14.23
CA GLN A 395 28.96 2.07 15.56
C GLN A 395 28.96 0.76 16.33
N ARG A 396 27.94 -0.08 16.14
CA ARG A 396 27.81 -1.41 16.76
C ARG A 396 28.53 -2.53 15.99
N ASN A 397 29.26 -2.21 14.92
CA ASN A 397 29.95 -3.18 14.06
C ASN A 397 29.04 -4.31 13.53
N ILE A 398 27.75 -4.02 13.32
CA ILE A 398 26.79 -4.97 12.76
C ILE A 398 27.00 -5.06 11.25
N LEU A 399 27.27 -6.27 10.75
CA LEU A 399 27.44 -6.51 9.31
C LEU A 399 26.10 -6.42 8.58
N LEU A 400 26.02 -5.46 7.65
CA LEU A 400 24.84 -5.26 6.82
C LEU A 400 24.93 -6.13 5.56
N THR A 401 24.15 -7.20 5.52
CA THR A 401 24.04 -8.11 4.36
C THR A 401 23.18 -7.53 3.23
N PHE A 402 22.30 -6.58 3.57
CA PHE A 402 21.47 -5.83 2.62
C PHE A 402 21.69 -4.33 2.82
N LYS A 403 22.10 -3.62 1.77
CA LYS A 403 22.51 -2.21 1.86
C LYS A 403 21.78 -1.32 0.86
N MET A 404 21.44 -0.10 1.27
CA MET A 404 20.98 1.00 0.44
C MET A 404 22.05 1.36 -0.57
N TRP A 405 21.62 1.62 -1.80
CA TRP A 405 22.52 2.01 -2.88
C TRP A 405 22.98 3.45 -2.68
N LEU A 406 24.22 3.76 -3.08
CA LEU A 406 24.81 5.11 -3.04
C LEU A 406 24.57 5.85 -1.71
N PHE A 407 24.59 5.14 -0.58
CA PHE A 407 24.40 5.74 0.73
C PHE A 407 25.53 6.75 1.04
N PRO A 408 25.24 7.96 1.56
CA PRO A 408 23.93 8.48 2.00
C PRO A 408 23.16 9.31 0.97
N TRP A 409 23.68 9.47 -0.25
CA TRP A 409 23.16 10.43 -1.24
C TRP A 409 21.73 10.13 -1.69
N LEU A 410 21.40 8.87 -2.00
CA LEU A 410 20.04 8.50 -2.38
C LEU A 410 19.05 8.65 -1.22
N THR A 411 19.49 8.44 0.03
CA THR A 411 18.64 8.68 1.21
C THR A 411 18.31 10.16 1.35
N TRP A 412 19.29 11.04 1.18
CA TRP A 412 19.06 12.49 1.17
C TRP A 412 18.19 12.94 0.01
N ALA A 413 18.39 12.40 -1.19
CA ALA A 413 17.57 12.71 -2.35
C ALA A 413 16.08 12.39 -2.10
N VAL A 414 15.79 11.23 -1.50
CA VAL A 414 14.42 10.85 -1.12
C VAL A 414 13.84 11.79 -0.07
N ILE A 415 14.60 12.13 0.97
CA ILE A 415 14.15 13.07 2.02
C ILE A 415 13.80 14.43 1.40
N VAL A 416 14.70 14.99 0.59
CA VAL A 416 14.49 16.28 -0.07
C VAL A 416 13.28 16.21 -1.01
N PHE A 417 13.19 15.15 -1.81
CA PHE A 417 12.07 14.96 -2.74
C PHE A 417 10.71 14.93 -2.02
N ILE A 418 10.59 14.16 -0.93
CA ILE A 418 9.35 14.09 -0.16
C ILE A 418 9.04 15.45 0.49
N CYS A 419 10.03 16.13 1.08
CA CYS A 419 9.84 17.47 1.64
C CYS A 419 9.36 18.48 0.60
N CYS A 420 9.95 18.46 -0.61
CA CYS A 420 9.52 19.29 -1.73
C CYS A 420 8.09 18.94 -2.17
N ALA A 421 7.75 17.66 -2.28
CA ALA A 421 6.39 17.23 -2.65
C ALA A 421 5.36 17.74 -1.63
N LEU A 422 5.61 17.55 -0.33
CA LEU A 422 4.73 18.05 0.75
C LEU A 422 4.63 19.59 0.74
N ALA A 423 5.73 20.30 0.46
CA ALA A 423 5.71 21.75 0.33
C ALA A 423 4.86 22.22 -0.85
N VAL A 424 4.99 21.58 -2.02
CA VAL A 424 4.17 21.89 -3.20
C VAL A 424 2.69 21.64 -2.89
N MET A 425 2.35 20.52 -2.25
CA MET A 425 0.96 20.24 -1.86
C MET A 425 0.38 21.30 -0.91
N LEU A 426 1.20 21.84 0.01
CA LEU A 426 0.77 22.90 0.91
C LEU A 426 0.52 24.23 0.17
N LEU A 427 1.27 24.49 -0.90
CA LEU A 427 1.13 25.70 -1.71
C LEU A 427 -0.03 25.60 -2.70
N THR A 428 -0.36 24.41 -3.21
CA THR A 428 -1.47 24.18 -4.14
C THR A 428 -2.84 24.26 -3.43
N PRO A 429 -3.76 25.16 -3.83
CA PRO A 429 -5.05 25.34 -3.15
C PRO A 429 -5.89 24.07 -3.02
N GLU A 430 -5.88 23.21 -4.05
CA GLU A 430 -6.63 21.96 -4.10
C GLU A 430 -6.22 20.96 -3.00
N HIS A 431 -4.91 20.88 -2.70
CA HIS A 431 -4.36 19.91 -1.74
C HIS A 431 -4.03 20.50 -0.37
N ARG A 432 -4.10 21.83 -0.22
CA ARG A 432 -3.67 22.52 1.00
C ARG A 432 -4.47 22.06 2.23
N PHE A 433 -5.78 21.93 2.10
CA PHE A 433 -6.63 21.49 3.20
C PHE A 433 -6.24 20.08 3.67
N GLU A 434 -6.02 19.18 2.72
CA GLU A 434 -5.65 17.78 2.97
C GLU A 434 -4.32 17.70 3.73
N VAL A 435 -3.28 18.38 3.23
CA VAL A 435 -1.95 18.38 3.86
C VAL A 435 -1.98 19.05 5.22
N SER A 436 -2.67 20.19 5.36
CA SER A 436 -2.75 20.89 6.65
C SER A 436 -3.46 20.03 7.71
N SER A 437 -4.52 19.32 7.32
CA SER A 437 -5.25 18.42 8.22
C SER A 437 -4.41 17.21 8.61
N THR A 438 -3.68 16.61 7.67
CA THR A 438 -2.76 15.49 7.93
C THR A 438 -1.58 15.90 8.80
N ILE A 439 -0.98 17.07 8.56
CA ILE A 439 0.08 17.61 9.42
C ILE A 439 -0.48 17.89 10.82
N GLY A 440 -1.67 18.49 10.92
CA GLY A 440 -2.36 18.71 12.19
C GLY A 440 -2.59 17.43 12.98
N LEU A 441 -3.07 16.37 12.30
CA LEU A 441 -3.24 15.04 12.90
C LEU A 441 -1.90 14.45 13.33
N ALA A 442 -0.86 14.52 12.49
CA ALA A 442 0.48 14.03 12.82
C ALA A 442 1.07 14.76 14.04
N LEU A 443 0.91 16.08 14.12
CA LEU A 443 1.36 16.88 15.26
C LEU A 443 0.57 16.55 16.53
N LEU A 444 -0.75 16.37 16.44
CA LEU A 444 -1.59 15.97 17.56
C LEU A 444 -1.16 14.60 18.10
N ILE A 445 -1.02 13.61 17.23
CA ILE A 445 -0.55 12.27 17.61
C ILE A 445 0.87 12.33 18.18
N SER A 446 1.76 13.14 17.59
CA SER A 446 3.11 13.33 18.10
C SER A 446 3.12 13.96 19.49
N LEU A 447 2.25 14.93 19.75
CA LEU A 447 2.13 15.57 21.05
C LEU A 447 1.62 14.57 22.10
N LEU A 448 0.61 13.78 21.76
CA LEU A 448 0.15 12.66 22.59
C LEU A 448 1.28 11.65 22.85
N GLY A 449 2.06 11.30 21.81
CA GLY A 449 3.21 10.41 21.90
C GLY A 449 4.32 10.93 22.81
N VAL A 450 4.58 12.25 22.81
CA VAL A 450 5.53 12.88 23.73
C VAL A 450 5.01 12.86 25.17
N ILE A 451 3.71 13.07 25.37
CA ILE A 451 3.08 13.01 26.70
C ILE A 451 3.14 11.59 27.26
N THR A 452 2.76 10.58 26.48
CA THR A 452 2.74 9.17 26.90
C THR A 452 4.14 8.56 27.01
N ALA A 453 5.11 9.05 26.23
CA ALA A 453 6.51 8.62 26.32
C ALA A 453 7.22 9.05 27.62
N ARG A 454 6.64 9.97 28.41
CA ARG A 454 7.15 10.35 29.73
C ARG A 454 6.93 9.28 30.80
N GLU A 455 6.09 8.27 30.54
CA GLU A 455 5.94 7.14 31.45
C GLU A 455 7.04 6.08 31.22
N PRO A 456 7.82 5.72 32.26
CA PRO A 456 8.91 4.76 32.13
C PRO A 456 8.37 3.35 31.83
N HIS A 457 8.79 2.80 30.69
CA HIS A 457 8.55 1.41 30.31
C HIS A 457 9.86 0.69 30.05
N PRO A 458 9.93 -0.64 30.28
CA PRO A 458 11.17 -1.38 30.17
C PRO A 458 11.69 -1.28 28.73
N VAL A 459 12.91 -0.74 28.62
CA VAL A 459 13.70 -0.65 27.40
C VAL A 459 13.68 -2.01 26.69
N GLN A 460 13.17 -2.08 25.46
CA GLN A 460 13.34 -3.28 24.64
C GLN A 460 14.82 -3.61 24.55
N THR A 461 15.16 -4.87 24.75
CA THR A 461 16.53 -5.37 24.71
C THR A 461 17.24 -4.91 23.44
N PRO A 462 18.48 -4.40 23.53
CA PRO A 462 19.22 -3.94 22.37
C PRO A 462 19.38 -5.05 21.35
N ILE A 463 19.46 -4.68 20.05
CA ILE A 463 19.81 -5.56 18.93
C ILE A 463 20.90 -6.55 19.40
N PRO A 464 20.62 -7.86 19.52
CA PRO A 464 21.61 -8.81 19.99
C PRO A 464 22.81 -8.78 19.03
N ALA A 465 24.01 -8.62 19.56
CA ALA A 465 25.22 -8.74 18.79
C ALA A 465 25.25 -10.16 18.19
N VAL A 466 25.36 -10.27 16.88
CA VAL A 466 25.56 -11.56 16.22
C VAL A 466 26.89 -12.11 16.72
N SER A 467 26.86 -13.16 17.55
CA SER A 467 28.06 -13.92 17.91
C SER A 467 28.63 -14.51 16.62
N ARG A 468 29.88 -14.16 16.31
CA ARG A 468 30.61 -14.75 15.18
C ARG A 468 30.65 -16.28 15.36
N PRO A 469 30.47 -17.09 14.30
CA PRO A 469 30.85 -18.49 14.34
C PRO A 469 32.36 -18.65 14.55
#